data_AF-A0A0M8T1P7-F1
#
_entry.id   AF-A0A0M8T1P7-F1
#
_cell.length_a   1.000
_cell.length_b   1.000
_cell.length_c   1.000
_cell.angle_alpha   90.00
_cell.angle_beta   90.00
_cell.angle_gamma   90.00
#
_symmetry.space_group_name_H-M   'P 1'
#
loop_
_entity.id
_entity.type
_entity.pdbx_description
1 polymer ?
#
loop_
_entity_poly.entity_id
_entity_poly.type
_entity_poly.pdbx_seq_one_letter_code
_entity_poly.pdbx_strand_id
1 'polypeptide(L)'
;AVGYQDGGVGFGSGAEVRRVVAGYVSRGLPLSAVHLDIDHYDGHRVFTVDRERFPDLSGLARELSDQGVRLVSIVDPAVKTGDALHDAGREVGPRGAFVRDAAGEEVRGEVWPGECVYPDFTDPAVREWWGGLYEERLKQGFAGVWHDMNEPVSFAPFGDATLPRSARHSLEGVGGDHRAAHNVYALGTARAGWE
;
A
#
# COMPACT_ATOMS: atom_id res chain seq x y z
N ALA A 1 9.72 -16.44 2.83
CA ALA A 1 8.50 -16.16 3.59
C ALA A 1 8.08 -17.25 4.59
N VAL A 2 8.81 -18.37 4.75
CA VAL A 2 8.36 -19.49 5.62
C VAL A 2 8.80 -19.42 7.09
N GLY A 3 9.72 -18.51 7.43
CA GLY A 3 10.17 -18.30 8.81
C GLY A 3 9.24 -17.38 9.60
N TYR A 4 9.43 -17.29 10.92
CA TYR A 4 8.63 -16.42 11.79
C TYR A 4 8.80 -14.94 11.40
N GLN A 5 7.68 -14.22 11.32
CA GLN A 5 7.64 -12.82 10.95
C GLN A 5 6.87 -12.06 12.03
N ASP A 6 7.44 -10.94 12.48
CA ASP A 6 6.84 -10.10 13.49
C ASP A 6 6.11 -8.94 12.81
N GLY A 7 4.85 -8.75 13.17
CA GLY A 7 4.00 -7.69 12.67
C GLY A 7 3.02 -7.27 13.75
N GLY A 8 2.59 -6.02 13.69
CA GLY A 8 1.64 -5.44 14.62
C GLY A 8 1.33 -4.01 14.24
N VAL A 9 0.33 -3.43 14.90
CA VAL A 9 -0.08 -2.05 14.67
C VAL A 9 1.02 -1.12 15.16
N GLY A 10 1.85 -0.68 14.21
CA GLY A 10 2.84 0.37 14.41
C GLY A 10 4.05 -0.02 15.28
N PHE A 11 5.22 -0.16 14.65
CA PHE A 11 6.48 -0.04 15.39
C PHE A 11 6.79 1.42 15.74
N GLY A 12 6.08 2.40 15.17
CA GLY A 12 6.21 3.82 15.49
C GLY A 12 7.52 4.51 15.06
N SER A 13 8.69 3.83 15.05
CA SER A 13 9.98 4.41 14.60
C SER A 13 11.04 3.37 14.25
N GLY A 14 12.08 3.79 13.53
CA GLY A 14 13.23 2.93 13.25
C GLY A 14 14.05 2.54 14.49
N ALA A 15 13.98 3.33 15.58
CA ALA A 15 14.62 2.98 16.86
C ALA A 15 13.90 1.82 17.55
N GLU A 16 12.57 1.83 17.49
CA GLU A 16 11.73 0.79 18.06
C GLU A 16 11.87 -0.54 17.31
N VAL A 17 11.93 -0.50 15.97
CA VAL A 17 12.24 -1.68 15.15
C VAL A 17 13.57 -2.32 15.59
N ARG A 18 14.63 -1.52 15.77
CA ARG A 18 15.92 -2.03 16.27
C ARG A 18 15.80 -2.66 17.65
N ARG A 19 15.04 -2.01 18.55
CA ARG A 19 14.80 -2.51 19.91
C ARG A 19 14.13 -3.88 19.89
N VAL A 20 13.12 -4.06 19.05
CA VAL A 20 12.40 -5.32 18.88
C VAL A 20 13.32 -6.41 18.32
N VAL A 21 14.03 -6.13 17.22
CA VAL A 21 14.95 -7.10 16.61
C VAL A 21 16.07 -7.52 17.58
N ALA A 22 16.70 -6.57 18.26
CA ALA A 22 17.69 -6.87 19.31
C ALA A 22 17.08 -7.70 20.46
N GLY A 23 15.79 -7.50 20.76
CA GLY A 23 15.04 -8.29 21.72
C GLY A 23 14.92 -9.77 21.34
N TYR A 24 14.68 -10.08 20.06
CA TYR A 24 14.68 -11.45 19.54
C TYR A 24 16.09 -12.07 19.61
N VAL A 25 17.09 -11.34 19.12
CA VAL A 25 18.50 -11.78 19.09
C VAL A 25 19.00 -12.09 20.51
N SER A 26 18.81 -11.18 21.46
CA SER A 26 19.27 -11.35 22.85
C SER A 26 18.63 -12.53 23.58
N ARG A 27 17.46 -12.98 23.14
CA ARG A 27 16.73 -14.12 23.71
C ARG A 27 16.94 -15.43 22.93
N GLY A 28 17.74 -15.41 21.87
CA GLY A 28 17.92 -16.57 20.98
C GLY A 28 16.64 -16.99 20.26
N LEU A 29 15.71 -16.06 20.04
CA LEU A 29 14.45 -16.32 19.34
C LEU A 29 14.62 -16.07 17.83
N PRO A 30 14.10 -16.96 16.96
CA PRO A 30 14.21 -16.79 15.52
C PRO A 30 13.29 -15.66 15.02
N LEU A 31 13.81 -14.84 14.11
CA LEU A 31 13.06 -13.79 13.42
C LEU A 31 13.55 -13.71 11.96
N SER A 32 12.62 -13.77 11.01
CA SER A 32 12.94 -13.72 9.57
C SER A 32 12.53 -12.40 8.92
N ALA A 33 11.46 -11.77 9.39
CA ALA A 33 11.02 -10.49 8.85
C ALA A 33 10.27 -9.65 9.90
N VAL A 34 10.28 -8.35 9.69
CA VAL A 34 9.49 -7.36 10.43
C VAL A 34 8.62 -6.59 9.43
N HIS A 35 7.33 -6.44 9.76
CA HIS A 35 6.34 -5.75 8.92
C HIS A 35 6.13 -4.32 9.41
N LEU A 36 6.46 -3.32 8.58
CA LEU A 36 6.20 -1.93 8.89
C LEU A 36 4.78 -1.54 8.46
N ASP A 37 3.94 -1.26 9.45
CA ASP A 37 2.59 -0.71 9.30
C ASP A 37 2.63 0.80 8.93
N ILE A 38 1.48 1.44 8.73
CA ILE A 38 1.29 2.79 8.15
C ILE A 38 2.06 3.92 8.85
N ASP A 39 2.51 3.72 10.09
CA ASP A 39 3.30 4.69 10.86
C ASP A 39 4.65 5.08 10.22
N HIS A 40 5.15 4.28 9.27
CA HIS A 40 6.37 4.62 8.54
C HIS A 40 6.14 5.61 7.38
N TYR A 41 4.89 5.91 7.06
CA TYR A 41 4.52 6.88 6.03
C TYR A 41 4.42 8.30 6.59
N ASP A 42 4.80 9.28 5.77
CA ASP A 42 4.60 10.69 6.09
C ASP A 42 3.10 11.02 5.99
N GLY A 43 2.45 11.17 7.14
CA GLY A 43 1.02 11.45 7.23
C GLY A 43 0.15 10.36 6.61
N HIS A 44 0.56 9.09 6.73
CA HIS A 44 -0.12 7.92 6.16
C HIS A 44 -0.24 7.90 4.62
N ARG A 45 0.51 8.76 3.91
CA ARG A 45 0.53 8.78 2.45
C ARG A 45 1.34 7.60 1.93
N VAL A 46 0.69 6.70 1.19
CA VAL A 46 1.36 5.53 0.59
C VAL A 46 2.54 5.96 -0.30
N PHE A 47 3.55 5.10 -0.39
CA PHE A 47 4.81 5.38 -1.10
C PHE A 47 5.67 6.54 -0.56
N THR A 48 5.30 7.16 0.56
CA THR A 48 6.16 8.15 1.25
C THR A 48 6.94 7.52 2.41
N VAL A 49 7.78 8.30 3.10
CA VAL A 49 8.50 7.91 4.32
C VAL A 49 8.50 9.08 5.30
N ASP A 50 8.06 8.84 6.54
CA ASP A 50 8.24 9.78 7.65
C ASP A 50 9.73 9.81 8.03
N ARG A 51 10.42 10.90 7.65
CA ARG A 51 11.86 11.06 7.89
C ARG A 51 12.20 11.47 9.32
N GLU A 52 11.23 11.86 10.14
CA GLU A 52 11.45 12.10 11.57
C GLU A 52 11.54 10.76 12.31
N ARG A 53 10.62 9.83 12.00
CA ARG A 53 10.57 8.48 12.60
C ARG A 53 11.55 7.50 11.94
N PHE A 54 11.80 7.66 10.65
CA PHE A 54 12.66 6.80 9.82
C PHE A 54 13.63 7.64 8.97
N PRO A 55 14.61 8.33 9.59
CA PRO A 55 15.52 9.23 8.89
C PRO A 55 16.41 8.54 7.85
N ASP A 56 16.73 7.25 8.06
CA ASP A 56 17.48 6.41 7.12
C ASP A 56 16.85 5.01 7.05
N LEU A 57 15.70 4.93 6.39
CA LEU A 57 14.96 3.68 6.21
C LEU A 57 15.77 2.65 5.42
N SER A 58 16.49 3.07 4.39
CA SER A 58 17.34 2.18 3.59
C SER A 58 18.54 1.65 4.39
N GLY A 59 19.14 2.47 5.24
CA GLY A 59 20.18 2.04 6.17
C GLY A 59 19.65 1.04 7.20
N LEU A 60 18.46 1.29 7.77
CA LEU A 60 17.79 0.34 8.66
C LEU A 60 17.54 -1.00 7.94
N ALA A 61 17.01 -0.98 6.71
CA ALA A 61 16.76 -2.18 5.93
C ALA A 61 18.04 -3.01 5.73
N ARG A 62 19.16 -2.35 5.40
CA ARG A 62 20.47 -3.00 5.26
C ARG A 62 20.97 -3.60 6.57
N GLU A 63 20.93 -2.82 7.66
CA GLU A 63 21.33 -3.25 9.00
C GLU A 63 20.59 -4.51 9.46
N LEU A 64 19.28 -4.57 9.22
CA LEU A 64 18.47 -5.73 9.55
C LEU A 64 18.77 -6.92 8.62
N SER A 65 18.96 -6.64 7.33
CA SER A 65 19.29 -7.66 6.35
C SER A 65 20.62 -8.37 6.66
N ASP A 66 21.62 -7.64 7.15
CA ASP A 66 22.91 -8.17 7.60
C ASP A 66 22.77 -9.08 8.84
N GLN A 67 21.71 -8.89 9.62
CA GLN A 67 21.32 -9.76 10.75
C GLN A 67 20.40 -10.92 10.32
N GLY A 68 20.12 -11.06 9.01
CA GLY A 68 19.22 -12.08 8.48
C GLY A 68 17.73 -11.75 8.62
N VAL A 69 17.38 -10.53 9.02
CA VAL A 69 16.01 -10.05 9.18
C VAL A 69 15.61 -9.17 8.00
N ARG A 70 14.44 -9.43 7.41
CA ARG A 70 13.93 -8.67 6.25
C ARG A 70 12.91 -7.62 6.68
N LEU A 71 12.80 -6.52 5.96
CA LEU A 71 11.71 -5.55 6.12
C LEU A 71 10.62 -5.78 5.07
N VAL A 72 9.37 -5.70 5.50
CA VAL A 72 8.18 -5.73 4.66
C VAL A 72 7.42 -4.41 4.85
N SER A 73 6.96 -3.78 3.77
CA SER A 73 6.20 -2.52 3.82
C SER A 73 4.71 -2.80 3.62
N ILE A 74 3.83 -2.31 4.49
CA ILE A 74 2.39 -2.27 4.20
C ILE A 74 2.13 -1.37 2.98
N VAL A 75 1.17 -1.68 2.13
CA VAL A 75 0.71 -0.82 1.03
C VAL A 75 -0.80 -0.94 0.90
N ASP A 76 -1.49 0.18 1.19
CA ASP A 76 -2.93 0.31 1.04
C ASP A 76 -3.28 0.88 -0.35
N PRO A 77 -4.43 0.54 -0.94
CA PRO A 77 -4.85 1.09 -2.23
C PRO A 77 -5.59 2.44 -2.11
N ALA A 78 -5.25 3.25 -1.11
CA ALA A 78 -5.85 4.56 -0.85
C ALA A 78 -4.80 5.66 -1.05
N VAL A 79 -4.93 6.42 -2.14
CA VAL A 79 -4.01 7.52 -2.48
C VAL A 79 -4.60 8.83 -2.01
N LYS A 80 -3.83 9.62 -1.23
CA LYS A 80 -4.34 10.88 -0.67
C LYS A 80 -4.62 11.88 -1.80
N THR A 81 -5.81 12.48 -1.76
CA THR A 81 -6.17 13.51 -2.74
C THR A 81 -5.25 14.72 -2.64
N GLY A 82 -4.75 15.17 -3.80
CA GLY A 82 -3.91 16.36 -3.93
C GLY A 82 -2.43 16.16 -3.57
N ASP A 83 -1.98 14.93 -3.35
CA ASP A 83 -0.55 14.63 -3.22
C ASP A 83 0.11 14.34 -4.58
N ALA A 84 1.43 14.21 -4.58
CA ALA A 84 2.20 13.99 -5.80
C ALA A 84 1.88 12.64 -6.48
N LEU A 85 1.48 11.62 -5.73
CA LEU A 85 1.12 10.32 -6.27
C LEU A 85 -0.24 10.36 -6.96
N HIS A 86 -1.18 11.11 -6.38
CA HIS A 86 -2.45 11.43 -7.01
C HIS A 86 -2.24 12.17 -8.33
N ASP A 87 -1.38 13.18 -8.37
CA ASP A 87 -1.07 13.90 -9.62
C ASP A 87 -0.43 12.96 -10.66
N ALA A 88 0.53 12.14 -10.25
CA ALA A 88 1.16 11.15 -11.14
C ALA A 88 0.15 10.12 -11.68
N GLY A 89 -0.80 9.68 -10.85
CA GLY A 89 -1.86 8.76 -11.25
C GLY A 89 -2.82 9.34 -12.28
N ARG A 90 -3.06 10.66 -12.29
CA ARG A 90 -3.91 11.31 -13.31
C ARG A 90 -3.31 11.27 -14.70
N GLU A 91 -2.00 11.19 -14.81
CA GLU A 91 -1.26 11.09 -16.08
C GLU A 91 -1.21 9.65 -16.64
N VAL A 92 -1.76 8.67 -15.90
CA VAL A 92 -1.79 7.25 -16.32
C VAL A 92 -2.88 7.04 -17.38
N GLY A 93 -2.46 7.13 -18.63
CA GLY A 93 -3.34 6.93 -19.77
C GLY A 93 -4.44 8.01 -19.89
N PRO A 94 -5.37 7.86 -20.84
CA PRO A 94 -6.33 8.92 -21.17
C PRO A 94 -7.42 9.16 -20.11
N ARG A 95 -7.60 8.25 -19.16
CA ARG A 95 -8.63 8.35 -18.10
C ARG A 95 -8.03 8.49 -16.69
N GLY A 96 -6.71 8.55 -16.57
CA GLY A 96 -6.02 8.45 -15.29
C GLY A 96 -6.17 7.08 -14.62
N ALA A 97 -5.48 6.89 -13.52
CA ALA A 97 -5.40 5.61 -12.82
C ALA A 97 -6.58 5.30 -11.89
N PHE A 98 -7.42 6.29 -11.58
CA PHE A 98 -8.37 6.17 -10.47
C PHE A 98 -9.76 5.70 -10.89
N VAL A 99 -10.42 4.97 -10.00
CA VAL A 99 -11.83 4.58 -10.12
C VAL A 99 -12.69 5.83 -10.25
N ARG A 100 -13.64 5.82 -11.18
CA ARG A 100 -14.52 6.97 -11.49
C ARG A 100 -15.99 6.63 -11.28
N ASP A 101 -16.82 7.63 -11.06
CA ASP A 101 -18.26 7.46 -11.02
C ASP A 101 -18.89 7.47 -12.43
N ALA A 102 -20.22 7.47 -12.49
CA ALA A 102 -20.94 7.52 -13.77
C ALA A 102 -20.86 8.88 -14.47
N ALA A 103 -20.54 9.97 -13.77
CA ALA A 103 -20.29 11.29 -14.33
C ALA A 103 -18.85 11.43 -14.87
N GLY A 104 -17.97 10.48 -14.54
CA GLY A 104 -16.56 10.50 -14.91
C GLY A 104 -15.67 11.19 -13.87
N GLU A 105 -16.22 11.55 -12.72
CA GLU A 105 -15.47 12.13 -11.61
C GLU A 105 -14.79 11.02 -10.80
N GLU A 106 -13.67 11.32 -10.16
CA GLU A 106 -12.98 10.32 -9.34
C GLU A 106 -13.78 10.00 -8.09
N VAL A 107 -13.86 8.70 -7.78
CA VAL A 107 -14.52 8.24 -6.56
C VAL A 107 -13.64 8.61 -5.39
N ARG A 108 -14.20 9.40 -4.48
CA ARG A 108 -13.57 9.82 -3.23
C ARG A 108 -14.02 8.93 -2.08
N GLY A 109 -13.08 8.66 -1.16
CA GLY A 109 -13.33 7.98 0.10
C GLY A 109 -12.49 8.58 1.22
N GLU A 110 -12.59 8.04 2.42
CA GLU A 110 -11.83 8.48 3.59
C GLU A 110 -11.09 7.29 4.19
N VAL A 111 -9.78 7.41 4.41
CA VAL A 111 -8.95 6.41 5.10
C VAL A 111 -7.94 7.12 6.01
N TRP A 112 -6.88 6.44 6.45
CA TRP A 112 -5.84 6.98 7.33
C TRP A 112 -5.21 8.32 6.93
N PRO A 113 -4.95 8.63 5.63
CA PRO A 113 -4.40 9.93 5.25
C PRO A 113 -5.48 11.00 5.04
N GLY A 114 -6.76 10.70 5.28
CA GLY A 114 -7.91 11.57 5.04
C GLY A 114 -8.63 11.24 3.73
N GLU A 115 -9.08 12.27 3.01
CA GLU A 115 -9.74 12.12 1.70
C GLU A 115 -8.80 11.46 0.68
N CYS A 116 -9.24 10.35 0.08
CA CYS A 116 -8.47 9.53 -0.85
C CYS A 116 -9.21 9.24 -2.15
N VAL A 117 -8.43 8.85 -3.16
CA VAL A 117 -8.88 8.18 -4.39
C VAL A 117 -8.26 6.79 -4.50
N TYR A 118 -8.84 5.94 -5.34
CA TYR A 118 -8.53 4.52 -5.40
C TYR A 118 -8.05 4.15 -6.80
N PRO A 119 -6.84 3.57 -6.97
CA PRO A 119 -6.41 3.07 -8.27
C PRO A 119 -7.36 1.98 -8.78
N ASP A 120 -7.68 1.98 -10.07
CA ASP A 120 -8.47 0.94 -10.69
C ASP A 120 -7.59 -0.24 -11.11
N PHE A 121 -7.29 -1.14 -10.16
CA PHE A 121 -6.46 -2.33 -10.43
C PHE A 121 -7.05 -3.32 -11.42
N THR A 122 -8.30 -3.12 -11.85
CA THR A 122 -8.89 -3.90 -12.94
C THR A 122 -8.38 -3.48 -14.32
N ASP A 123 -7.66 -2.36 -14.40
CA ASP A 123 -6.99 -1.88 -15.59
C ASP A 123 -5.50 -2.34 -15.63
N PRO A 124 -5.05 -3.04 -16.69
CA PRO A 124 -3.66 -3.42 -16.86
C PRO A 124 -2.66 -2.25 -16.78
N ALA A 125 -2.99 -1.09 -17.36
CA ALA A 125 -2.07 0.05 -17.37
C ALA A 125 -1.88 0.62 -15.96
N VAL A 126 -2.92 0.56 -15.13
CA VAL A 126 -2.85 0.96 -13.72
C VAL A 126 -2.03 -0.04 -12.91
N ARG A 127 -2.17 -1.34 -13.18
CA ARG A 127 -1.33 -2.35 -12.54
C ARG A 127 0.14 -2.19 -12.89
N GLU A 128 0.47 -1.92 -14.16
CA GLU A 128 1.84 -1.67 -14.61
C GLU A 128 2.43 -0.41 -13.94
N TRP A 129 1.68 0.70 -13.94
CA TRP A 129 2.12 1.94 -13.28
C TRP A 129 2.35 1.74 -11.78
N TRP A 130 1.38 1.13 -11.08
CA TRP A 130 1.48 0.88 -9.65
C TRP A 130 2.59 -0.13 -9.32
N GLY A 131 2.78 -1.14 -10.18
CA GLY A 131 3.88 -2.10 -10.12
C GLY A 131 5.25 -1.43 -10.06
N GLY A 132 5.44 -0.39 -10.87
CA GLY A 132 6.67 0.43 -10.86
C GLY A 132 6.97 1.10 -9.52
N LEU A 133 5.94 1.42 -8.72
CA LEU A 133 6.12 2.01 -7.38
C LEU A 133 6.71 0.99 -6.38
N TYR A 134 6.41 -0.30 -6.55
CA TYR A 134 7.04 -1.35 -5.76
C TYR A 134 8.53 -1.48 -6.07
N GLU A 135 8.95 -1.27 -7.32
CA GLU A 135 10.38 -1.29 -7.66
C GLU A 135 11.17 -0.23 -6.88
N GLU A 136 10.60 0.96 -6.69
CA GLU A 136 11.18 2.01 -5.85
C GLU A 136 11.33 1.54 -4.39
N ARG A 137 10.29 0.90 -3.83
CA ARG A 137 10.33 0.34 -2.48
C ARG A 137 11.40 -0.74 -2.33
N LEU A 138 11.51 -1.65 -3.29
CA LEU A 138 12.55 -2.69 -3.29
C LEU A 138 13.96 -2.06 -3.32
N LYS A 139 14.16 -0.97 -4.07
CA LYS A 139 15.41 -0.20 -4.08
C LYS A 139 15.73 0.46 -2.73
N GLN A 140 14.72 0.77 -1.93
CA GLN A 140 14.89 1.24 -0.54
C GLN A 140 15.21 0.09 0.45
N GLY A 141 15.36 -1.16 -0.03
CA GLY A 141 15.79 -2.30 0.77
C GLY A 141 14.66 -3.13 1.38
N PHE A 142 13.40 -2.81 1.07
CA PHE A 142 12.29 -3.69 1.39
C PHE A 142 12.42 -5.01 0.64
N ALA A 143 12.05 -6.11 1.30
CA ALA A 143 12.12 -7.47 0.75
C ALA A 143 10.75 -8.04 0.38
N GLY A 144 9.69 -7.26 0.60
CA GLY A 144 8.32 -7.65 0.31
C GLY A 144 7.35 -6.54 0.66
N VAL A 145 6.09 -6.77 0.28
CA VAL A 145 4.97 -5.88 0.54
C VAL A 145 3.83 -6.63 1.21
N TRP A 146 3.11 -5.95 2.07
CA TRP A 146 1.88 -6.41 2.70
C TRP A 146 0.74 -5.55 2.16
N HIS A 147 -0.15 -6.13 1.36
CA HIS A 147 -1.36 -5.41 0.93
C HIS A 147 -2.41 -5.48 2.03
N ASP A 148 -2.91 -4.33 2.43
CA ASP A 148 -4.01 -4.22 3.39
C ASP A 148 -5.10 -3.30 2.82
N MET A 149 -6.28 -3.32 3.46
CA MET A 149 -7.40 -2.43 3.15
C MET A 149 -7.88 -2.49 1.68
N ASN A 150 -7.65 -3.62 1.01
CA ASN A 150 -7.81 -3.79 -0.43
C ASN A 150 -9.09 -4.49 -0.87
N GLU A 151 -10.10 -4.53 0.01
CA GLU A 151 -11.47 -4.88 -0.33
C GLU A 151 -12.08 -4.06 -1.50
N PRO A 152 -11.82 -2.74 -1.70
CA PRO A 152 -11.07 -1.75 -0.92
C PRO A 152 -11.90 -1.04 0.16
N VAL A 153 -11.22 -0.59 1.22
CA VAL A 153 -11.87 0.11 2.34
C VAL A 153 -12.04 1.59 2.06
N SER A 154 -13.24 2.08 2.35
CA SER A 154 -13.53 3.51 2.56
C SER A 154 -14.29 3.63 3.86
N PHE A 155 -13.79 4.41 4.81
CA PHE A 155 -14.46 4.61 6.08
C PHE A 155 -15.81 5.28 5.86
N ALA A 156 -16.85 4.65 6.39
CA ALA A 156 -18.21 5.15 6.31
C ALA A 156 -18.84 5.13 7.71
N PRO A 157 -19.50 6.21 8.15
CA PRO A 157 -20.22 6.22 9.43
C PRO A 157 -21.42 5.27 9.42
N PHE A 158 -21.94 4.94 8.24
CA PHE A 158 -23.06 4.03 8.03
C PHE A 158 -22.97 3.40 6.63
N GLY A 159 -23.49 2.18 6.48
CA GLY A 159 -23.44 1.42 5.24
C GLY A 159 -22.20 0.54 5.11
N ASP A 160 -21.94 0.06 3.89
CA ASP A 160 -20.80 -0.79 3.58
C ASP A 160 -19.51 0.06 3.55
N ALA A 161 -18.46 -0.37 4.26
CA ALA A 161 -17.17 0.32 4.33
C ALA A 161 -16.31 0.06 3.08
N THR A 162 -16.84 0.38 1.90
CA THR A 162 -16.20 0.15 0.59
C THR A 162 -16.70 1.16 -0.45
N LEU A 163 -16.26 1.02 -1.71
CA LEU A 163 -16.65 1.94 -2.78
C LEU A 163 -18.13 1.80 -3.16
N PRO A 164 -18.76 2.89 -3.66
CA PRO A 164 -20.12 2.83 -4.16
C PRO A 164 -20.27 1.74 -5.23
N ARG A 165 -21.33 0.94 -5.13
CA ARG A 165 -21.65 -0.13 -6.10
C ARG A 165 -21.76 0.36 -7.55
N SER A 166 -22.02 1.65 -7.75
CA SER A 166 -22.14 2.31 -9.06
C SER A 166 -20.81 2.83 -9.63
N ALA A 167 -19.72 2.81 -8.84
CA ALA A 167 -18.39 3.21 -9.29
C ALA A 167 -17.97 2.36 -10.50
N ARG A 168 -17.31 2.97 -11.48
CA ARG A 168 -16.97 2.42 -12.78
C ARG A 168 -15.52 1.97 -12.81
N HIS A 169 -15.34 0.79 -13.38
CA HIS A 169 -14.07 0.11 -13.51
C HIS A 169 -13.80 -0.29 -14.96
N SER A 170 -12.52 -0.44 -15.29
CA SER A 170 -12.01 -0.89 -16.59
C SER A 170 -12.37 -2.35 -16.85
N LEU A 171 -12.21 -3.23 -15.86
CA LEU A 171 -12.46 -4.68 -15.96
C LEU A 171 -11.80 -5.30 -17.19
N GLU A 172 -10.48 -5.12 -17.31
CA GLU A 172 -9.69 -5.57 -18.45
C GLU A 172 -10.22 -5.00 -19.79
N GLY A 173 -10.74 -3.77 -19.76
CA GLY A 173 -11.31 -3.06 -20.91
C GLY A 173 -12.77 -3.38 -21.25
N VAL A 174 -13.40 -4.37 -20.60
CA VAL A 174 -14.83 -4.71 -20.81
C VAL A 174 -15.74 -3.61 -20.27
N GLY A 175 -15.30 -2.93 -19.22
CA GLY A 175 -16.08 -1.96 -18.49
C GLY A 175 -17.14 -2.60 -17.58
N GLY A 176 -17.43 -1.94 -16.48
CA GLY A 176 -18.52 -2.33 -15.59
C GLY A 176 -18.58 -1.46 -14.36
N ASP A 177 -19.37 -1.89 -13.37
CA ASP A 177 -19.37 -1.24 -12.08
C ASP A 177 -18.75 -2.08 -10.97
N HIS A 178 -18.63 -1.45 -9.81
CA HIS A 178 -18.00 -2.01 -8.65
C HIS A 178 -18.66 -3.31 -8.20
N ARG A 179 -19.93 -3.59 -8.53
CA ARG A 179 -20.54 -4.89 -8.22
C ARG A 179 -19.83 -6.04 -8.93
N ALA A 180 -19.37 -5.81 -10.15
CA ALA A 180 -18.58 -6.77 -10.91
C ALA A 180 -17.09 -6.74 -10.51
N ALA A 181 -16.57 -5.58 -10.10
CA ALA A 181 -15.16 -5.41 -9.74
C ALA A 181 -14.81 -5.76 -8.29
N HIS A 182 -15.76 -5.73 -7.35
CA HIS A 182 -15.50 -5.75 -5.90
C HIS A 182 -14.56 -6.88 -5.49
N ASN A 183 -14.95 -8.13 -5.76
CA ASN A 183 -14.15 -9.30 -5.33
C ASN A 183 -12.87 -9.52 -6.16
N VAL A 184 -12.71 -8.83 -7.30
CA VAL A 184 -11.49 -8.94 -8.12
C VAL A 184 -10.54 -7.76 -7.91
N TYR A 185 -10.97 -6.73 -7.17
CA TYR A 185 -10.15 -5.55 -6.89
C TYR A 185 -8.87 -5.93 -6.14
N ALA A 186 -9.00 -6.64 -5.00
CA ALA A 186 -7.87 -7.13 -4.21
C ALA A 186 -6.93 -8.03 -5.01
N LEU A 187 -7.49 -8.88 -5.89
CA LEU A 187 -6.71 -9.70 -6.80
C LEU A 187 -5.91 -8.83 -7.79
N GLY A 188 -6.51 -7.75 -8.30
CA GLY A 188 -5.82 -6.76 -9.13
C GLY A 188 -4.65 -6.11 -8.41
N THR A 189 -4.80 -5.73 -7.14
CA THR A 189 -3.70 -5.20 -6.31
C THR A 189 -2.59 -6.24 -6.15
N ALA A 190 -2.93 -7.50 -5.88
CA ALA A 190 -1.95 -8.58 -5.78
C ALA A 190 -1.21 -8.81 -7.11
N ARG A 191 -1.90 -8.73 -8.24
CA ARG A 191 -1.30 -8.82 -9.58
C ARG A 191 -0.34 -7.67 -9.85
N ALA A 192 -0.70 -6.43 -9.49
CA ALA A 192 0.19 -5.28 -9.62
C ALA A 192 1.50 -5.43 -8.83
N GLY A 193 1.46 -6.12 -7.67
CA GLY A 193 2.67 -6.41 -6.88
C GLY A 193 3.48 -7.62 -7.33
N TRP A 194 2.94 -8.44 -8.24
CA TRP A 194 3.54 -9.70 -8.69
C TRP A 194 4.04 -9.67 -10.13
N GLU A 195 3.27 -9.05 -11.03
CA GLU A 195 3.57 -8.88 -12.46
C GLU A 195 4.77 -7.93 -12.65
#